data_AF-A0A1Y3TC02-F1
#
_entry.id   AF-A0A1Y3TC02-F1
#
_cell.length_a   1.000
_cell.length_b   1.000
_cell.length_c   1.000
_cell.angle_alpha   90.00
_cell.angle_beta   90.00
_cell.angle_gamma   90.00
#
_symmetry.space_group_name_H-M   'P 1'
#
loop_
_entity.id
_entity.type
_entity.pdbx_description
1 polymer ?
#
loop_
_entity_poly.entity_id
_entity_poly.type
_entity_poly.pdbx_seq_one_letter_code
_entity_poly.pdbx_strand_id
1 'polypeptide(L)' 'MEFAKMAGISQNTMARLSRNQNVSLEVLGKICCTLNCKIDDILEFISEDKEK' A
#
# COMPACT_ATOMS: atom_id res chain seq x y z
N MET A 1 -0.20 0.31 -15.66
CA MET A 1 0.76 1.26 -15.05
C MET A 1 0.17 2.63 -14.71
N GLU A 2 -1.09 2.91 -15.05
CA GLU A 2 -1.70 4.23 -14.82
C GLU A 2 -1.80 4.60 -13.33
N PHE A 3 -2.13 3.64 -12.45
CA PHE A 3 -2.21 3.90 -11.02
C PHE A 3 -0.88 4.38 -10.42
N ALA A 4 0.25 3.76 -10.79
CA ALA A 4 1.55 4.14 -10.26
C ALA A 4 1.90 5.61 -10.60
N LYS A 5 1.50 6.07 -11.79
CA LYS A 5 1.66 7.48 -12.18
C LYS A 5 0.73 8.39 -11.36
N MET A 6 -0.55 8.03 -11.24
CA MET A 6 -1.51 8.81 -10.45
C MET A 6 -1.12 8.94 -8.98
N ALA A 7 -0.58 7.86 -8.39
CA ALA A 7 -0.11 7.84 -7.03
C ALA A 7 1.31 8.39 -6.83
N GLY A 8 2.01 8.80 -7.89
CA GLY A 8 3.37 9.31 -7.77
C GLY A 8 4.35 8.28 -7.18
N ILE A 9 4.15 7.00 -7.49
CA ILE A 9 5.02 5.90 -7.04
C ILE A 9 5.78 5.28 -8.22
N SER A 10 6.97 4.74 -7.93
CA SER A 10 7.80 4.12 -8.96
C SER A 10 7.23 2.78 -9.44
N GLN A 11 7.61 2.35 -10.64
CA GLN A 11 7.28 1.00 -11.12
C GLN A 11 7.84 -0.10 -10.21
N ASN A 12 9.02 0.12 -9.62
CA ASN A 12 9.59 -0.81 -8.66
C ASN A 12 8.72 -0.92 -7.40
N THR A 13 8.18 0.19 -6.91
CA THR A 13 7.22 0.20 -5.79
C THR A 13 5.97 -0.61 -6.14
N MET A 14 5.42 -0.42 -7.34
CA MET A 14 4.27 -1.20 -7.80
C MET A 14 4.58 -2.70 -7.86
N ALA A 15 5.76 -3.09 -8.36
CA ALA A 15 6.18 -4.48 -8.41
C ALA A 15 6.35 -5.10 -7.00
N ARG A 16 6.80 -4.33 -6.01
CA ARG A 16 6.87 -4.76 -4.60
C ARG A 16 5.48 -5.03 -4.03
N LEU A 17 4.54 -4.11 -4.26
CA LEU A 17 3.14 -4.27 -3.85
C LEU A 17 2.53 -5.53 -4.46
N SER A 18 2.73 -5.77 -5.77
CA SER A 18 2.25 -6.97 -6.46
C SER A 18 2.88 -8.27 -5.96
N ARG A 19 4.00 -8.21 -5.24
CA ARG A 19 4.70 -9.37 -4.66
C ARG A 19 4.51 -9.46 -3.14
N ASN A 20 3.56 -8.71 -2.56
CA ASN A 20 3.33 -8.62 -1.12
C ASN A 20 4.61 -8.28 -0.32
N GLN A 21 5.48 -7.46 -0.90
CA GLN A 21 6.70 -7.01 -0.24
C GLN A 21 6.44 -5.69 0.49
N ASN A 22 7.17 -5.49 1.58
CA ASN A 22 7.09 -4.27 2.39
C ASN A 22 7.28 -3.00 1.54
N VAL A 23 6.63 -1.92 1.92
CA VAL A 23 6.82 -0.57 1.37
C VAL A 23 6.95 0.44 2.51
N SER A 24 7.40 1.66 2.23
CA SER A 24 7.50 2.71 3.26
C SER A 24 6.12 3.30 3.58
N LEU A 25 5.98 3.90 4.77
CA LEU A 25 4.78 4.66 5.14
C LEU A 25 4.49 5.83 4.19
N GLU A 26 5.53 6.44 3.61
CA GLU A 26 5.37 7.51 2.60
C GLU A 26 4.63 7.00 1.35
N VAL A 27 4.96 5.79 0.89
CA VAL A 27 4.27 5.15 -0.24
C VAL A 27 2.82 4.88 0.10
N LEU A 28 2.55 4.37 1.30
CA LEU A 28 1.19 4.12 1.77
C LEU A 28 0.38 5.42 1.85
N GLY A 29 0.99 6.51 2.35
CA GLY A 29 0.36 7.83 2.39
C GLY A 29 -0.01 8.34 1.00
N LYS A 30 0.89 8.19 0.01
CA LYS A 30 0.60 8.53 -1.40
C LYS A 30 -0.60 7.75 -1.94
N ILE A 31 -0.64 6.45 -1.69
CA ILE A 31 -1.76 5.58 -2.08
C ILE A 31 -3.07 6.04 -1.43
N CYS A 32 -3.05 6.34 -0.14
CA CYS A 32 -4.22 6.84 0.60
C CYS A 32 -4.75 8.15 0.00
N CYS A 33 -3.87 9.10 -0.31
CA CYS A 33 -4.26 10.36 -0.95
C CYS A 33 -4.87 10.13 -2.34
N THR A 34 -4.34 9.20 -3.13
CA THR A 34 -4.85 8.90 -4.48
C THR A 34 -6.20 8.18 -4.45
N LEU A 35 -6.38 7.26 -3.50
CA LEU A 35 -7.63 6.52 -3.33
C LEU A 35 -8.67 7.28 -2.51
N ASN A 36 -8.30 8.42 -1.93
CA ASN A 36 -9.11 9.20 -0.99
C ASN A 36 -9.63 8.33 0.17
N CYS A 37 -8.74 7.52 0.74
CA CYS A 37 -9.01 6.66 1.88
C CYS A 37 -8.07 6.98 3.04
N LYS A 38 -8.36 6.41 4.21
CA LYS A 38 -7.49 6.46 5.36
C LYS A 38 -6.55 5.25 5.38
N ILE A 39 -5.50 5.33 6.18
CA ILE A 39 -4.53 4.23 6.31
C ILE A 39 -5.15 2.97 6.91
N ASP A 40 -6.13 3.12 7.81
CA ASP A 40 -6.90 2.05 8.43
C ASP A 40 -7.85 1.33 7.45
N ASP A 41 -8.14 1.92 6.29
CA ASP A 41 -8.96 1.28 5.26
C ASP A 41 -8.18 0.25 4.42
N ILE A 42 -6.83 0.34 4.40
CA ILE A 42 -5.98 -0.46 3.49
C ILE A 42 -4.87 -1.25 4.19
N LEU A 43 -4.64 -1.02 5.48
CA LEU A 43 -3.59 -1.68 6.26
C LEU A 43 -4.20 -2.31 7.51
N GLU A 44 -3.96 -3.60 7.70
CA GLU A 44 -4.32 -4.33 8.90
C GLU A 44 -3.07 -5.01 9.50
N PHE A 45 -2.90 -4.90 10.81
CA PHE A 45 -1.91 -5.68 11.54
C PHE A 45 -2.54 -7.02 11.95
N ILE A 46 -2.11 -8.08 11.29
CA ILE A 46 -2.51 -9.44 11.64
C ILE A 46 -1.51 -9.97 12.68
N SER A 47 -2.00 -10.26 13.89
CA SER A 47 -1.26 -11.08 14.85
C SER A 47 -1.40 -12.54 14.43
N GLU A 48 -0.31 -13.31 14.47
CA GLU A 48 -0.34 -14.77 14.18
C GLU A 48 -1.28 -15.54 15.11
N ASP A 49 -1.74 -14.92 16.21
CA ASP A 49 -2.68 -15.48 17.19
C ASP A 49 -4.17 -15.30 16.85
N LYS A 50 -4.53 -14.77 15.67
CA LYS A 50 -5.93 -14.66 15.21
C LYS A 50 -6.33 -15.79 14.25
N GLU A 51 -6.08 -17.04 14.66
CA GLU A 51 -6.92 -18.18 14.27
C GLU A 51 -7.73 -18.62 15.51
N LYS A 52 -8.95 -18.09 15.64
CA LYS A 52 -10.01 -18.67 16.47
C LYS A 52 -11.32 -18.64 15.71
#